data_AF-A0A5K1DIG0-F1
#
_entry.id   AF-A0A5K1DIG0-F1
#
_cell.length_a   1.000
_cell.length_b   1.000
_cell.length_c   1.000
_cell.angle_alpha   90.00
_cell.angle_beta   90.00
_cell.angle_gamma   90.00
#
_symmetry.space_group_name_H-M   'P 1'
#
loop_
_entity.id
_entity.type
_entity.pdbx_description
1 polymer ?
#
loop_
_entity_poly.entity_id
_entity_poly.type
_entity_poly.pdbx_seq_one_letter_code
_entity_poly.pdbx_strand_id
1 'polypeptide(L)' 'DYGLSISFYRAPYLVDIDIVDGKRVLKLDSIAENGNAWKGVDVLSFNSGHWWTHKGALQG' A
#
# COMPACT_ATOMS: atom_id res chain seq x y z
N ASP A 1 21.45 21.58 -7.94
CA ASP A 1 20.44 20.50 -7.89
C ASP A 1 21.08 19.14 -7.98
N TYR A 2 20.67 18.23 -7.10
CA TYR A 2 21.27 16.89 -6.95
C TYR A 2 20.58 15.81 -7.81
N GLY A 3 19.63 16.18 -8.67
CA GLY A 3 18.88 15.21 -9.50
C GLY A 3 17.96 14.28 -8.71
N LEU A 4 17.63 14.60 -7.46
CA LEU A 4 16.82 13.78 -6.56
C LEU A 4 15.33 14.11 -6.71
N SER A 5 14.48 13.07 -6.73
CA SER A 5 13.03 13.19 -6.56
C SER A 5 12.54 12.34 -5.38
N ILE A 6 11.55 12.83 -4.65
CA ILE A 6 10.91 12.14 -3.53
C ILE A 6 9.40 12.10 -3.80
N SER A 7 8.79 10.93 -3.64
CA SER A 7 7.35 10.73 -3.81
C SER A 7 6.75 9.93 -2.65
N PHE A 8 5.44 10.09 -2.44
CA PHE A 8 4.68 9.33 -1.44
C PHE A 8 3.46 8.71 -2.10
N TYR A 9 3.23 7.42 -1.84
CA TYR A 9 2.08 6.66 -2.32
C TYR A 9 1.40 5.94 -1.16
N ARG A 10 0.08 6.08 -1.03
CA ARG A 10 -0.69 5.52 0.09
C ARG A 10 -1.14 4.09 -0.21
N ALA A 11 -0.44 3.12 0.37
CA ALA A 11 -0.82 1.70 0.37
C ALA A 11 -0.76 1.13 1.81
N PRO A 12 -1.81 1.31 2.64
CA PRO A 12 -1.76 1.01 4.08
C PRO A 12 -1.36 -0.44 4.39
N TYR A 13 -1.90 -1.39 3.62
CA TYR A 13 -1.62 -2.82 3.80
C TYR A 13 -0.59 -3.37 2.82
N LEU A 14 -0.05 -2.55 1.91
CA LEU A 14 0.79 -2.90 0.74
C LEU A 14 0.12 -3.83 -0.29
N VAL A 15 -0.67 -4.78 0.18
CA VAL A 15 -1.41 -5.75 -0.62
C VAL A 15 -2.61 -5.14 -1.29
N ASP A 16 -3.05 -5.80 -2.36
CA ASP A 16 -4.23 -5.42 -3.11
C ASP A 16 -5.48 -5.64 -2.26
N ILE A 17 -6.50 -4.81 -2.49
CA ILE A 17 -7.73 -4.80 -1.69
C ILE A 17 -8.91 -4.94 -2.62
N ASP A 18 -9.70 -5.99 -2.39
CA ASP A 18 -10.91 -6.27 -3.15
C ASP A 18 -12.16 -5.92 -2.35
N ILE A 19 -13.29 -5.80 -3.04
CA ILE A 19 -14.62 -5.67 -2.44
C ILE A 19 -15.43 -6.91 -2.80
N VAL A 20 -15.64 -7.78 -1.81
CA VAL A 20 -16.47 -8.98 -1.93
C VAL A 20 -17.70 -8.81 -1.04
N ASP A 21 -18.89 -8.86 -1.64
CA ASP A 21 -20.17 -8.67 -0.93
C ASP A 21 -20.23 -7.41 -0.06
N GLY A 22 -19.66 -6.31 -0.57
CA GLY A 22 -19.60 -5.02 0.13
C GLY A 22 -18.58 -4.96 1.27
N LYS A 23 -17.75 -5.99 1.46
CA LYS A 23 -16.68 -6.04 2.47
C LYS A 23 -15.32 -5.96 1.81
N ARG A 24 -14.40 -5.21 2.44
CA ARG A 24 -13.01 -5.14 2.01
C ARG A 24 -12.27 -6.43 2.38
N VAL A 25 -11.61 -7.03 1.41
CA VAL A 25 -10.81 -8.26 1.56
C VAL A 25 -9.38 -7.96 1.13
N LEU A 26 -8.41 -8.26 1.99
CA LEU A 26 -6.98 -8.13 1.69
C LEU A 26 -6.51 -9.37 0.92
N LYS A 27 -5.97 -9.18 -0.28
CA LYS A 27 -5.36 -10.24 -1.10
C LYS A 27 -3.90 -10.42 -0.70
N LEU A 28 -3.65 -11.21 0.35
CA LEU A 28 -2.32 -11.33 0.98
C LEU A 28 -1.21 -11.84 0.05
N ASP A 29 -1.57 -12.41 -1.09
CA ASP A 29 -0.70 -12.97 -2.11
C ASP A 29 -0.43 -12.00 -3.28
N SER A 30 -1.02 -10.79 -3.29
CA SER A 30 -0.86 -9.84 -4.39
C SER A 30 -0.57 -8.42 -3.92
N ILE A 31 0.36 -7.78 -4.63
CA ILE A 31 0.71 -6.35 -4.51
C ILE A 31 0.68 -5.67 -5.90
N ALA A 32 0.09 -6.32 -6.89
CA ALA A 32 0.25 -5.97 -8.29
C ALA A 32 -0.37 -4.62 -8.64
N GLU A 33 -1.51 -4.28 -8.01
CA GLU A 33 -2.20 -3.02 -8.24
C GLU A 33 -1.40 -1.85 -7.68
N ASN A 34 -1.07 -1.89 -6.38
CA ASN A 34 -0.22 -0.88 -5.73
C ASN A 34 1.18 -0.83 -6.37
N GLY A 35 1.68 -1.99 -6.80
CA GLY A 35 2.96 -2.19 -7.44
C GLY A 35 3.22 -1.30 -8.64
N ASN A 36 2.18 -0.94 -9.38
CA ASN A 36 2.29 -0.08 -10.54
C ASN A 36 2.76 1.34 -10.20
N ALA A 37 2.50 1.82 -8.98
CA ALA A 37 2.83 3.18 -8.58
C ALA A 37 4.32 3.42 -8.31
N TRP A 38 5.08 2.37 -8.00
CA TRP A 38 6.49 2.47 -7.64
C TRP A 38 7.41 1.66 -8.57
N LYS A 39 6.93 1.29 -9.76
CA LYS A 39 7.80 0.75 -10.81
C LYS A 39 8.80 1.82 -11.27
N GLY A 40 10.06 1.40 -11.45
CA GLY A 40 11.11 2.27 -12.00
C GLY A 40 11.74 3.24 -10.99
N VAL A 41 11.43 3.12 -9.69
CA VAL A 41 12.12 3.89 -8.64
C VAL A 41 13.42 3.21 -8.22
N ASP A 42 14.40 4.00 -7.82
CA ASP A 42 15.70 3.49 -7.38
C ASP A 42 15.67 2.93 -5.94
N VAL A 43 14.85 3.54 -5.07
CA VAL A 43 14.74 3.18 -3.65
C VAL A 43 13.28 3.18 -3.21
N LEU A 44 12.89 2.11 -2.50
CA LEU A 44 11.58 1.93 -1.88
C LEU A 44 11.71 1.89 -0.36
N SER A 45 10.81 2.60 0.33
CA SER A 45 10.69 2.56 1.79
C SER A 45 9.23 2.33 2.16
N PHE A 46 8.93 1.15 2.70
CA PHE A 46 7.58 0.74 3.06
C PHE A 46 7.34 0.83 4.56
N ASN A 47 6.15 1.26 4.95
CA ASN A 47 5.68 1.19 6.33
C ASN A 47 4.21 0.77 6.36
N SER A 48 3.92 -0.38 6.97
CA SER A 48 2.57 -0.94 7.05
C SER A 48 2.16 -1.39 8.47
N GLY A 49 3.12 -1.53 9.39
CA GLY A 49 2.94 -2.28 10.65
C GLY A 49 1.71 -1.88 11.49
N HIS A 50 1.52 -0.57 11.72
CA HIS A 50 0.43 -0.10 12.59
C HIS A 50 -0.97 -0.38 12.02
N TRP A 51 -1.13 -0.47 10.70
CA TRP A 51 -2.43 -0.70 10.07
C TRP A 51 -3.00 -2.10 10.35
N TRP A 52 -2.16 -3.09 10.63
CA TRP A 52 -2.56 -4.48 10.88
C TRP A 52 -3.28 -4.68 12.21
N THR A 53 -3.12 -3.75 13.16
CA THR A 53 -3.80 -3.81 14.46
C THR A 53 -5.01 -2.87 14.54
N HIS A 54 -5.15 -1.95 13.58
CA HIS A 54 -6.27 -1.03 13.51
C HIS A 54 -7.60 -1.73 13.21
N LYS A 55 -8.68 -1.29 13.87
CA LYS A 55 -10.03 -1.81 13.72
C LYS A 55 -11.04 -0.66 13.57
N GLY A 56 -12.20 -0.97 12.98
CA GLY A 56 -13.28 0.00 12.83
C GLY A 56 -12.85 1.25 12.06
N ALA A 57 -13.14 2.43 12.60
CA ALA A 57 -12.83 3.71 11.97
C ALA A 57 -11.32 3.97 11.79
N LEU A 58 -10.45 3.22 12.47
CA LEU A 58 -8.99 3.34 12.32
C LEU A 58 -8.44 2.49 11.17
N GLN A 59 -9.24 1.58 10.60
CA GLN A 59 -8.78 0.67 9.56
C GLN A 59 -8.38 1.44 8.29
N GLY A 60 -7.20 1.11 7.73
CA GLY A 60 -6.56 1.85 6.64
C GLY A 60 -7.26 1.76 5.30
#